data_AF-A0A7V3I8H8-F1
#
_entry.id   AF-A0A7V3I8H8-F1
#
_cell.length_a   1.000
_cell.length_b   1.000
_cell.length_c   1.000
_cell.angle_alpha   90.00
_cell.angle_beta   90.00
_cell.angle_gamma   90.00
#
_symmetry.space_group_name_H-M   'P 1'
#
loop_
_entity.id
_entity.type
_entity.pdbx_description
1 polymer ?
#
loop_
_entity_poly.entity_id
_entity_poly.type
_entity_poly.pdbx_seq_one_letter_code
_entity_poly.pdbx_strand_id
1 'polypeptide(L)'
;MRVQATVRLDKKTKNLVKRLKPGEIALIDHADIDSTAAQMLVDARVGAVINVAKSCSGRYPNLGPRVLLDAGIPVIDCTDVDLFKGIKDGEKLEIEDGSIRRNGEEIATGELLTDSRVNELLETAKKNLGHELELFAENTLSYVTREKSLLLDPAALPDVRTPINNRHALVVVRGEGYKEDLAIIRTYIRDVKPVLIGVDGGADALIDIGLTPDIIIGDMDSVSDRALKCGAEIIVHAYSDGRAPGLERVDKMGLSAAVCSVPGTSEDIALLLAYEKGAEMIVAVGTHSHLVDFLDKGRKGMS
;
A
#
# COMPACT_ATOMS: atom_id res chain seq x y z
N MET A 1 -22.24 -25.36 -0.57
CA MET A 1 -22.77 -24.02 -0.93
C MET A 1 -23.43 -24.11 -2.30
N ARG A 2 -24.64 -23.57 -2.46
CA ARG A 2 -25.36 -23.59 -3.74
C ARG A 2 -26.00 -22.23 -4.05
N VAL A 3 -25.70 -21.65 -5.22
CA VAL A 3 -26.26 -20.38 -5.69
C VAL A 3 -26.73 -20.55 -7.13
N GLN A 4 -27.95 -20.12 -7.45
CA GLN A 4 -28.45 -20.09 -8.83
C GLN A 4 -29.02 -18.72 -9.14
N ALA A 5 -28.39 -17.99 -10.05
CA ALA A 5 -28.84 -16.64 -10.40
C ALA A 5 -28.40 -16.24 -11.81
N THR A 6 -28.86 -15.06 -12.23
CA THR A 6 -28.38 -14.42 -13.45
C THR A 6 -26.95 -13.90 -13.25
N VAL A 7 -26.07 -14.17 -14.21
CA VAL A 7 -24.70 -13.67 -14.22
C VAL A 7 -24.61 -12.32 -14.93
N ARG A 8 -23.85 -11.39 -14.36
CA ARG A 8 -23.37 -10.18 -15.02
C ARG A 8 -21.86 -10.26 -15.13
N LEU A 9 -21.32 -9.88 -16.28
CA LEU A 9 -19.88 -9.90 -16.49
C LEU A 9 -19.34 -8.56 -16.97
N ASP A 10 -18.16 -8.23 -16.48
CA ASP A 10 -17.34 -7.12 -16.93
C ASP A 10 -15.90 -7.37 -16.47
N LYS A 11 -14.92 -7.00 -17.29
CA LYS A 11 -13.51 -7.06 -16.85
C LYS A 11 -13.17 -5.97 -15.84
N LYS A 12 -14.00 -4.92 -15.73
CA LYS A 12 -13.83 -3.85 -14.75
C LYS A 12 -14.94 -3.90 -13.72
N THR A 13 -14.63 -4.33 -12.50
CA THR A 13 -15.58 -4.43 -11.37
C THR A 13 -16.39 -3.13 -11.17
N LYS A 14 -15.74 -1.96 -11.28
CA LYS A 14 -16.40 -0.65 -11.15
C LYS A 14 -17.50 -0.38 -12.19
N ASN A 15 -17.40 -0.99 -13.37
CA ASN A 15 -18.42 -0.88 -14.41
C ASN A 15 -19.54 -1.89 -14.15
N LEU A 16 -19.17 -3.09 -13.69
CA LEU A 16 -20.09 -4.16 -13.38
C LEU A 16 -21.10 -3.77 -12.29
N VAL A 17 -20.62 -3.19 -11.18
CA VAL A 17 -21.48 -2.86 -10.02
C VAL A 17 -22.58 -1.86 -10.34
N LYS A 18 -22.43 -1.05 -11.39
CA LYS A 18 -23.48 -0.11 -11.85
C LYS A 18 -24.66 -0.82 -12.50
N ARG A 19 -24.47 -2.07 -12.94
CA ARG A 19 -25.45 -2.89 -13.66
C ARG A 19 -25.93 -4.10 -12.85
N LEU A 20 -25.20 -4.49 -11.81
CA LEU A 20 -25.56 -5.60 -10.93
C LEU A 20 -26.86 -5.33 -10.20
N LYS A 21 -27.70 -6.36 -10.12
CA LYS A 21 -28.89 -6.39 -9.25
C LYS A 21 -28.62 -7.28 -8.03
N PRO A 22 -29.30 -7.02 -6.89
CA PRO A 22 -29.19 -7.87 -5.71
C PRO A 22 -29.45 -9.35 -6.03
N GLY A 23 -28.57 -10.23 -5.53
CA GLY A 23 -28.63 -11.67 -5.72
C GLY A 23 -28.08 -12.19 -7.06
N GLU A 24 -27.70 -11.33 -8.01
CA GLU A 24 -27.01 -11.76 -9.25
C GLU A 24 -25.60 -12.27 -8.96
N ILE A 25 -25.03 -13.07 -9.87
CA ILE A 25 -23.63 -13.54 -9.81
C ILE A 25 -22.75 -12.53 -10.56
N ALA A 26 -21.68 -12.06 -9.92
CA ALA A 26 -20.67 -11.24 -10.58
C ALA A 26 -19.58 -12.14 -11.18
N LEU A 27 -19.36 -12.05 -12.49
CA LEU A 27 -18.18 -12.62 -13.16
C LEU A 27 -17.20 -11.48 -13.46
N ILE A 28 -16.04 -11.51 -12.81
CA ILE A 28 -15.02 -10.46 -12.87
C ILE A 28 -13.66 -11.01 -13.29
N ASP A 29 -12.78 -10.11 -13.72
CA ASP A 29 -11.37 -10.33 -14.02
C ASP A 29 -10.58 -9.31 -13.18
N HIS A 30 -10.37 -9.63 -11.90
CA HIS A 30 -9.80 -8.69 -10.93
C HIS A 30 -8.77 -9.40 -10.05
N ALA A 31 -7.49 -9.30 -10.43
CA ALA A 31 -6.40 -9.81 -9.60
C ALA A 31 -6.25 -8.97 -8.33
N ASP A 32 -6.09 -9.65 -7.18
CA ASP A 32 -5.96 -9.02 -5.86
C ASP A 32 -7.10 -8.06 -5.54
N ILE A 33 -8.31 -8.60 -5.33
CA ILE A 33 -9.49 -7.78 -5.01
C ILE A 33 -9.19 -6.95 -3.76
N ASP A 34 -9.24 -5.63 -3.90
CA ASP A 34 -9.03 -4.69 -2.81
C ASP A 34 -10.31 -4.49 -1.96
N SER A 35 -10.18 -3.85 -0.80
CA SER A 35 -11.31 -3.62 0.11
C SER A 35 -12.40 -2.72 -0.49
N THR A 36 -12.02 -1.77 -1.36
CA THR A 36 -12.97 -0.85 -2.02
C THR A 36 -13.79 -1.60 -3.07
N ALA A 37 -13.15 -2.37 -3.94
CA ALA A 37 -13.80 -3.20 -4.94
C ALA A 37 -14.69 -4.26 -4.30
N ALA A 38 -14.23 -4.87 -3.21
CA ALA A 38 -15.04 -5.77 -2.39
C ALA A 38 -16.28 -5.05 -1.82
N GLN A 39 -16.11 -3.88 -1.21
CA GLN A 39 -17.22 -3.12 -0.65
C GLN A 39 -18.25 -2.73 -1.72
N MET A 40 -17.82 -2.36 -2.92
CA MET A 40 -18.72 -2.07 -4.03
C MET A 40 -19.59 -3.28 -4.43
N LEU A 41 -19.05 -4.50 -4.33
CA LEU A 41 -19.79 -5.75 -4.56
C LEU A 41 -20.74 -6.07 -3.40
N VAL A 42 -20.32 -5.82 -2.15
CA VAL A 42 -21.16 -5.94 -0.95
C VAL A 42 -22.36 -4.99 -1.03
N ASP A 43 -22.13 -3.73 -1.36
CA ASP A 43 -23.16 -2.71 -1.46
C ASP A 43 -24.18 -3.03 -2.58
N ALA A 44 -23.70 -3.63 -3.67
CA ALA A 44 -24.54 -4.15 -4.75
C ALA A 44 -25.34 -5.41 -4.36
N ARG A 45 -25.06 -6.01 -3.19
CA ARG A 45 -25.68 -7.23 -2.66
C ARG A 45 -25.59 -8.40 -3.62
N VAL A 46 -24.41 -8.61 -4.20
CA VAL A 46 -24.16 -9.73 -5.11
C VAL A 46 -24.41 -11.07 -4.40
N GLY A 47 -24.96 -12.06 -5.11
CA GLY A 47 -25.22 -13.38 -4.56
C GLY A 47 -24.00 -14.30 -4.51
N ALA A 48 -23.04 -14.09 -5.41
CA ALA A 48 -21.74 -14.77 -5.45
C ALA A 48 -20.79 -14.03 -6.41
N VAL A 49 -19.48 -14.23 -6.22
CA VAL A 49 -18.43 -13.71 -7.11
C VAL A 49 -17.69 -14.89 -7.73
N ILE A 50 -17.60 -14.90 -9.07
CA ILE A 50 -16.69 -15.74 -9.84
C ILE A 50 -15.60 -14.82 -10.37
N ASN A 51 -14.35 -15.07 -10.01
CA ASN A 51 -13.21 -14.29 -10.49
C ASN A 51 -12.37 -15.16 -11.42
N VAL A 52 -12.06 -14.71 -12.63
CA VAL A 52 -11.15 -15.43 -13.54
C VAL A 52 -9.67 -15.09 -13.28
N ALA A 53 -9.42 -14.27 -12.27
CA ALA A 53 -8.10 -13.98 -11.72
C ALA A 53 -8.01 -14.48 -10.27
N LYS A 54 -6.80 -14.46 -9.69
CA LYS A 54 -6.62 -14.73 -8.26
C LYS A 54 -7.16 -13.56 -7.45
N SER A 55 -8.15 -13.80 -6.61
CA SER A 55 -8.66 -12.78 -5.70
C SER A 55 -7.65 -12.42 -4.61
N CYS A 56 -6.71 -13.31 -4.30
CA CYS A 56 -5.49 -13.03 -3.54
C CYS A 56 -4.30 -13.77 -4.18
N SER A 57 -3.34 -13.02 -4.71
CA SER A 57 -2.14 -13.57 -5.35
C SER A 57 -1.11 -14.10 -4.35
N GLY A 58 -1.20 -13.68 -3.08
CA GLY A 58 -0.23 -13.99 -2.04
C GLY A 58 1.03 -13.11 -2.09
N ARG A 59 1.03 -12.02 -2.86
CA ARG A 59 2.14 -11.05 -2.93
C ARG A 59 2.17 -10.11 -1.71
N TYR A 60 1.00 -9.60 -1.34
CA TYR A 60 0.81 -8.70 -0.20
C TYR A 60 -0.56 -8.97 0.44
N PRO A 61 -0.74 -8.64 1.74
CA PRO A 61 -1.96 -8.98 2.44
C PRO A 61 -3.12 -8.10 1.98
N ASN A 62 -3.94 -8.60 1.04
CA ASN A 62 -5.14 -7.92 0.56
C ASN A 62 -6.40 -8.40 1.31
N LEU A 63 -7.24 -7.47 1.75
CA LEU A 63 -8.40 -7.77 2.61
C LEU A 63 -9.71 -7.95 1.83
N GLY A 64 -9.76 -7.70 0.53
CA GLY A 64 -11.01 -7.76 -0.25
C GLY A 64 -11.73 -9.11 -0.18
N PRO A 65 -11.05 -10.27 -0.32
CA PRO A 65 -11.70 -11.57 -0.14
C PRO A 65 -12.32 -11.72 1.25
N ARG A 66 -11.66 -11.21 2.30
CA ARG A 66 -12.17 -11.26 3.67
C ARG A 66 -13.45 -10.44 3.83
N VAL A 67 -13.48 -9.23 3.26
CA VAL A 67 -14.68 -8.35 3.26
C VAL A 67 -15.88 -9.05 2.62
N LEU A 68 -15.68 -9.75 1.50
CA LEU A 68 -16.73 -10.49 0.81
C LEU A 68 -17.25 -11.66 1.67
N LEU A 69 -16.35 -12.44 2.27
CA LEU A 69 -16.71 -13.58 3.10
C LEU A 69 -17.44 -13.16 4.39
N ASP A 70 -16.97 -12.11 5.06
CA ASP A 70 -17.63 -11.58 6.27
C ASP A 70 -19.04 -11.04 5.95
N ALA A 71 -19.29 -10.60 4.72
CA ALA A 71 -20.62 -10.23 4.21
C ALA A 71 -21.48 -11.45 3.76
N GLY A 72 -20.96 -12.67 3.87
CA GLY A 72 -21.63 -13.91 3.46
C GLY A 72 -21.67 -14.12 1.95
N ILE A 73 -20.82 -13.42 1.19
CA ILE A 73 -20.74 -13.52 -0.27
C ILE A 73 -19.67 -14.55 -0.64
N PRO A 74 -20.04 -15.67 -1.27
CA PRO A 74 -19.06 -16.65 -1.68
C PRO A 74 -18.23 -16.17 -2.87
N VAL A 75 -16.94 -16.51 -2.85
CA VAL A 75 -15.96 -16.14 -3.87
C VAL A 75 -15.30 -17.39 -4.43
N ILE A 76 -15.30 -17.51 -5.76
CA ILE A 76 -14.72 -18.64 -6.48
C ILE A 76 -13.67 -18.11 -7.46
N ASP A 77 -12.43 -18.55 -7.30
CA ASP A 77 -11.33 -18.23 -8.21
C ASP A 77 -11.22 -19.31 -9.30
N CYS A 78 -11.50 -18.93 -10.55
CA CYS A 78 -11.47 -19.76 -11.75
C CYS A 78 -10.33 -19.31 -12.69
N THR A 79 -9.09 -19.47 -12.26
CA THR A 79 -7.91 -18.93 -12.97
C THR A 79 -7.54 -19.70 -14.24
N ASP A 80 -8.00 -20.95 -14.37
CA ASP A 80 -7.52 -21.86 -15.42
C ASP A 80 -8.37 -21.79 -16.70
N VAL A 81 -9.49 -21.07 -16.67
CA VAL A 81 -10.46 -21.02 -17.77
C VAL A 81 -10.90 -19.57 -18.04
N ASP A 82 -10.81 -19.15 -19.30
CA ASP A 82 -11.32 -17.85 -19.75
C ASP A 82 -12.85 -17.91 -19.92
N LEU A 83 -13.56 -17.77 -18.81
CA LEU A 83 -15.03 -17.83 -18.77
C LEU A 83 -15.71 -16.73 -19.59
N PHE A 84 -15.03 -15.61 -19.85
CA PHE A 84 -15.55 -14.51 -20.68
C PHE A 84 -15.79 -14.92 -22.13
N LYS A 85 -15.10 -15.95 -22.64
CA LYS A 85 -15.35 -16.48 -23.99
C LYS A 85 -16.60 -17.33 -24.09
N GLY A 86 -17.00 -17.97 -22.99
CA GLY A 86 -18.06 -18.97 -22.99
C GLY A 86 -19.40 -18.49 -22.45
N ILE A 87 -19.41 -17.47 -21.57
CA ILE A 87 -20.60 -17.01 -20.82
C ILE A 87 -21.09 -15.67 -21.37
N LYS A 88 -22.41 -15.52 -21.58
CA LYS A 88 -23.02 -14.25 -21.98
C LYS A 88 -23.69 -13.53 -20.81
N ASP A 89 -23.70 -12.20 -20.88
CA ASP A 89 -24.30 -11.36 -19.84
C ASP A 89 -25.81 -11.58 -19.80
N GLY A 90 -26.35 -11.84 -18.62
CA GLY A 90 -27.76 -12.17 -18.42
C GLY A 90 -28.09 -13.66 -18.42
N GLU A 91 -27.11 -14.55 -18.67
CA GLU A 91 -27.34 -16.00 -18.59
C GLU A 91 -27.58 -16.47 -17.14
N LYS A 92 -28.32 -17.58 -16.97
CA LYS A 92 -28.46 -18.22 -15.66
C LYS A 92 -27.33 -19.20 -15.44
N LEU A 93 -26.64 -19.07 -14.32
CA LEU A 93 -25.62 -20.01 -13.87
C LEU A 93 -26.00 -20.58 -12.51
N GLU A 94 -25.43 -21.74 -12.24
CA GLU A 94 -25.48 -22.41 -10.95
C GLU A 94 -24.06 -22.62 -10.44
N ILE A 95 -23.83 -22.36 -9.16
CA ILE A 95 -22.57 -22.61 -8.48
C ILE A 95 -22.84 -23.61 -7.37
N GLU A 96 -22.10 -24.70 -7.34
CA GLU A 96 -22.18 -25.74 -6.31
C GLU A 96 -20.76 -26.14 -5.89
N ASP A 97 -20.37 -25.78 -4.66
CA ASP A 97 -19.07 -26.14 -4.07
C ASP A 97 -17.84 -25.89 -4.97
N GLY A 98 -17.85 -24.78 -5.72
CA GLY A 98 -16.78 -24.39 -6.65
C GLY A 98 -16.99 -24.82 -8.11
N SER A 99 -17.94 -25.73 -8.38
CA SER A 99 -18.37 -26.11 -9.72
C SER A 99 -19.32 -25.04 -10.28
N ILE A 100 -19.06 -24.55 -11.49
CA ILE A 100 -19.90 -23.61 -12.23
C ILE A 100 -20.61 -24.37 -13.33
N ARG A 101 -21.94 -24.27 -13.33
CA ARG A 101 -22.82 -25.04 -14.21
C ARG A 101 -23.74 -24.15 -15.04
N ARG A 102 -24.01 -24.61 -16.26
CA ARG A 102 -25.02 -24.04 -17.16
C ARG A 102 -25.98 -25.15 -17.56
N ASN A 103 -27.28 -24.96 -17.26
CA ASN A 103 -28.31 -25.95 -17.56
C ASN A 103 -27.99 -27.37 -17.01
N GLY A 104 -27.29 -27.45 -15.87
CA GLY A 104 -26.88 -28.71 -15.24
C GLY A 104 -25.54 -29.28 -15.72
N GLU A 105 -24.96 -28.77 -16.80
CA GLU A 105 -23.62 -29.17 -17.27
C GLU A 105 -22.53 -28.31 -16.63
N GLU A 106 -21.48 -28.94 -16.12
CA GLU A 106 -20.30 -28.25 -15.59
C GLU A 106 -19.48 -27.63 -16.72
N ILE A 107 -19.27 -26.32 -16.65
CA ILE A 107 -18.51 -25.55 -17.65
C ILE A 107 -17.14 -25.11 -17.13
N ALA A 108 -16.97 -25.05 -15.81
CA ALA A 108 -15.70 -24.77 -15.15
C ALA A 108 -15.77 -25.19 -13.68
N THR A 109 -14.61 -25.38 -13.09
CA THR A 109 -14.44 -25.55 -11.64
C THR A 109 -13.40 -24.54 -11.18
N GLY A 110 -13.61 -23.95 -10.00
CA GLY A 110 -12.68 -23.03 -9.37
C GLY A 110 -12.47 -23.32 -7.89
N GLU A 111 -11.52 -22.60 -7.32
CA GLU A 111 -11.21 -22.67 -5.90
C GLU A 111 -12.22 -21.82 -5.11
N LEU A 112 -13.07 -22.47 -4.32
CA LEU A 112 -13.94 -21.76 -3.36
C LEU A 112 -13.09 -21.21 -2.21
N LEU A 113 -13.07 -19.89 -2.06
CA LEU A 113 -12.32 -19.24 -0.98
C LEU A 113 -13.06 -19.42 0.34
N THR A 114 -12.46 -20.20 1.25
CA THR A 114 -12.93 -20.39 2.62
C THR A 114 -12.19 -19.47 3.58
N ASP A 115 -12.72 -19.31 4.80
CA ASP A 115 -12.03 -18.57 5.87
C ASP A 115 -10.62 -19.10 6.13
N SER A 116 -10.45 -20.42 6.20
CA SER A 116 -9.13 -21.03 6.41
C SER A 116 -8.18 -20.69 5.26
N ARG A 117 -8.70 -20.74 4.02
CA ARG A 117 -7.89 -20.49 2.84
C ARG A 117 -7.45 -19.03 2.73
N VAL A 118 -8.37 -18.09 2.98
CA VAL A 118 -8.04 -16.66 2.99
C VAL A 118 -7.01 -16.37 4.09
N ASN A 119 -7.13 -16.97 5.27
CA ASN A 119 -6.14 -16.80 6.33
C ASN A 119 -4.75 -17.34 5.94
N GLU A 120 -4.67 -18.50 5.30
CA GLU A 120 -3.40 -19.04 4.79
C GLU A 120 -2.75 -18.13 3.74
N LEU A 121 -3.56 -17.61 2.82
CA LEU A 121 -3.09 -16.69 1.79
C LEU A 121 -2.59 -15.37 2.39
N LEU A 122 -3.28 -14.84 3.40
CA LEU A 122 -2.84 -13.66 4.16
C LEU A 122 -1.52 -13.90 4.89
N GLU A 123 -1.33 -15.06 5.52
CA GLU A 123 -0.07 -15.39 6.19
C GLU A 123 1.08 -15.59 5.21
N THR A 124 0.81 -16.18 4.05
CA THR A 124 1.78 -16.31 2.95
C THR A 124 2.18 -14.93 2.42
N ALA A 125 1.19 -14.07 2.20
CA ALA A 125 1.40 -12.72 1.75
C ALA A 125 2.21 -11.85 2.73
N LYS A 126 1.99 -12.00 4.03
CA LYS A 126 2.81 -11.33 5.06
C LYS A 126 4.28 -11.72 4.98
N LYS A 127 4.59 -12.98 4.63
CA LYS A 127 5.97 -13.45 4.45
C LYS A 127 6.60 -12.89 3.17
N ASN A 128 5.81 -12.75 2.10
CA ASN A 128 6.27 -12.26 0.81
C ASN A 128 6.35 -10.73 0.72
N LEU A 129 5.66 -10.02 1.61
CA LEU A 129 5.63 -8.56 1.64
C LEU A 129 7.02 -7.92 1.67
N GLY A 130 7.98 -8.52 2.39
CA GLY A 130 9.36 -8.03 2.42
C GLY A 130 10.00 -7.98 1.03
N HIS A 131 9.80 -9.03 0.23
CA HIS A 131 10.31 -9.12 -1.13
C HIS A 131 9.60 -8.18 -2.11
N GLU A 132 8.28 -8.00 -1.96
CA GLU A 132 7.54 -7.03 -2.79
C GLU A 132 7.92 -5.57 -2.45
N LEU A 133 8.23 -5.28 -1.17
CA LEU A 133 8.78 -4.00 -0.74
C LEU A 133 10.20 -3.78 -1.28
N GLU A 134 11.03 -4.83 -1.33
CA GLU A 134 12.34 -4.81 -1.99
C GLU A 134 12.22 -4.41 -3.46
N LEU A 135 11.35 -5.10 -4.21
CA LEU A 135 11.11 -4.83 -5.63
C LEU A 135 10.55 -3.42 -5.84
N PHE A 136 9.66 -2.93 -4.97
CA PHE A 136 9.19 -1.54 -5.02
C PHE A 136 10.33 -0.53 -4.81
N ALA A 137 11.22 -0.79 -3.87
CA ALA A 137 12.33 0.08 -3.54
C ALA A 137 13.36 0.17 -4.69
N GLU A 138 13.75 -0.96 -5.30
CA GLU A 138 14.65 -0.99 -6.46
C GLU A 138 14.11 -0.16 -7.64
N ASN A 139 12.81 -0.28 -7.89
CA ASN A 139 12.15 0.43 -8.98
C ASN A 139 11.93 1.92 -8.67
N THR A 140 11.75 2.29 -7.40
CA THR A 140 11.62 3.68 -6.97
C THR A 140 12.97 4.42 -7.01
N LEU A 141 14.07 3.77 -6.59
CA LEU A 141 15.43 4.31 -6.75
C LEU A 141 15.78 4.56 -8.22
N SER A 142 15.36 3.67 -9.12
CA SER A 142 15.53 3.86 -10.58
C SER A 142 14.77 5.09 -11.13
N TYR A 143 13.68 5.51 -10.47
CA TYR A 143 12.90 6.69 -10.83
C TYR A 143 13.51 7.99 -10.28
N VAL A 144 13.90 8.02 -9.00
CA VAL A 144 14.57 9.17 -8.37
C VAL A 144 15.88 9.52 -9.11
N THR A 145 16.63 8.49 -9.51
CA THR A 145 17.90 8.66 -10.24
C THR A 145 17.70 9.19 -11.66
N ARG A 146 16.53 9.00 -12.29
CA ARG A 146 16.27 9.37 -13.70
C ARG A 146 15.67 10.75 -13.91
N GLU A 147 14.90 11.31 -12.97
CA GLU A 147 14.24 12.62 -13.19
C GLU A 147 14.68 13.76 -12.24
N LYS A 148 15.22 13.49 -11.04
CA LYS A 148 15.55 14.56 -10.06
C LYS A 148 17.04 14.75 -9.73
N SER A 149 17.91 13.80 -10.08
CA SER A 149 19.38 13.89 -9.86
C SER A 149 20.05 15.05 -10.62
N LEU A 150 19.39 15.62 -11.64
CA LEU A 150 19.91 16.76 -12.40
C LEU A 150 19.76 18.11 -11.68
N LEU A 151 19.05 18.20 -10.54
CA LEU A 151 18.68 19.47 -9.91
C LEU A 151 19.15 19.67 -8.46
N LEU A 152 19.58 18.62 -7.75
CA LEU A 152 19.92 18.69 -6.33
C LEU A 152 21.41 18.36 -6.14
N ASP A 153 22.18 19.32 -5.62
CA ASP A 153 23.60 19.13 -5.30
C ASP A 153 23.72 18.29 -4.02
N PRO A 154 24.23 17.04 -4.08
CA PRO A 154 24.39 16.18 -2.91
C PRO A 154 25.29 16.77 -1.82
N ALA A 155 26.19 17.70 -2.19
CA ALA A 155 27.08 18.38 -1.26
C ALA A 155 26.36 19.34 -0.29
N ALA A 156 25.08 19.63 -0.53
CA ALA A 156 24.27 20.52 0.30
C ALA A 156 23.49 19.81 1.43
N LEU A 157 23.56 18.48 1.52
CA LEU A 157 22.92 17.74 2.60
C LEU A 157 23.74 17.77 3.91
N PRO A 158 23.09 17.89 5.07
CA PRO A 158 23.80 17.87 6.35
C PRO A 158 24.37 16.48 6.65
N ASP A 159 25.42 16.46 7.47
CA ASP A 159 25.83 15.23 8.12
C ASP A 159 24.84 14.82 9.21
N VAL A 160 24.64 13.51 9.33
CA VAL A 160 23.73 12.89 10.30
C VAL A 160 24.50 11.90 11.15
N ARG A 161 24.18 11.87 12.44
CA ARG A 161 24.76 10.90 13.40
C ARG A 161 24.09 9.54 13.29
N THR A 162 22.85 9.51 12.80
CA THR A 162 22.07 8.30 12.61
C THR A 162 22.73 7.39 11.55
N PRO A 163 23.06 6.13 11.88
CA PRO A 163 23.71 5.22 10.94
C PRO A 163 22.69 4.67 9.93
N ILE A 164 22.81 5.12 8.67
CA ILE A 164 21.94 4.73 7.54
C ILE A 164 22.63 3.72 6.60
N ASN A 165 23.95 3.82 6.44
CA ASN A 165 24.70 3.03 5.46
C ASN A 165 24.47 1.51 5.61
N ASN A 166 24.18 0.81 4.50
CA ASN A 166 23.85 -0.61 4.45
C ASN A 166 22.68 -1.02 5.38
N ARG A 167 21.72 -0.12 5.60
CA ARG A 167 20.47 -0.40 6.30
C ARG A 167 19.29 0.02 5.45
N HIS A 168 18.14 -0.57 5.74
CA HIS A 168 16.88 -0.11 5.21
C HIS A 168 16.50 1.21 5.89
N ALA A 169 15.90 2.13 5.15
CA ALA A 169 15.31 3.37 5.65
C ALA A 169 13.81 3.38 5.35
N LEU A 170 13.00 3.73 6.34
CA LEU A 170 11.56 3.91 6.20
C LEU A 170 11.22 5.40 6.35
N VAL A 171 10.85 6.03 5.23
CA VAL A 171 10.42 7.43 5.17
C VAL A 171 8.90 7.48 5.33
N VAL A 172 8.43 8.15 6.37
CA VAL A 172 6.99 8.25 6.70
C VAL A 172 6.53 9.68 6.54
N VAL A 173 5.53 9.88 5.69
CA VAL A 173 4.84 11.15 5.45
C VAL A 173 3.36 10.97 5.86
N ARG A 174 2.70 12.06 6.29
CA ARG A 174 1.28 12.04 6.65
C ARG A 174 0.36 12.35 5.46
N GLY A 175 0.51 11.62 4.36
CA GLY A 175 -0.43 11.67 3.23
C GLY A 175 -1.71 10.87 3.50
N GLU A 176 -2.56 10.71 2.49
CA GLU A 176 -3.75 9.85 2.59
C GLU A 176 -3.33 8.38 2.88
N GLY A 177 -4.18 7.53 3.44
CA GLY A 177 -3.89 6.09 3.64
C GLY A 177 -2.70 5.69 4.54
N TYR A 178 -1.96 6.64 5.12
CA TYR A 178 -0.70 6.36 5.82
C TYR A 178 -0.85 5.42 7.02
N LYS A 179 -2.02 5.42 7.69
CA LYS A 179 -2.28 4.59 8.87
C LYS A 179 -2.42 3.13 8.48
N GLU A 180 -3.13 2.89 7.38
CA GLU A 180 -3.35 1.59 6.79
C GLU A 180 -2.02 1.01 6.30
N ASP A 181 -1.23 1.81 5.59
CA ASP A 181 0.11 1.44 5.12
C ASP A 181 1.04 1.06 6.28
N LEU A 182 1.11 1.89 7.34
CA LEU A 182 1.90 1.61 8.54
C LEU A 182 1.45 0.34 9.27
N ALA A 183 0.15 0.04 9.28
CA ALA A 183 -0.37 -1.19 9.86
C ALA A 183 0.08 -2.43 9.09
N ILE A 184 0.10 -2.35 7.75
CA ILE A 184 0.54 -3.44 6.86
C ILE A 184 2.02 -3.77 7.07
N ILE A 185 2.88 -2.74 7.13
CA ILE A 185 4.33 -2.94 7.23
C ILE A 185 4.83 -3.12 8.67
N ARG A 186 3.96 -3.18 9.67
CA ARG A 186 4.34 -3.27 11.08
C ARG A 186 5.25 -4.45 11.39
N THR A 187 5.01 -5.60 10.75
CA THR A 187 5.86 -6.80 10.86
C THR A 187 7.24 -6.55 10.29
N TYR A 188 7.33 -5.92 9.11
CA TYR A 188 8.58 -5.52 8.49
C TYR A 188 9.38 -4.59 9.41
N ILE A 189 8.76 -3.56 9.98
CA ILE A 189 9.45 -2.63 10.90
C ILE A 189 10.06 -3.37 12.09
N ARG A 190 9.30 -4.30 12.68
CA ARG A 190 9.76 -5.09 13.83
C ARG A 190 10.94 -6.01 13.49
N ASP A 191 10.86 -6.67 12.33
CA ASP A 191 11.79 -7.75 11.97
C ASP A 191 13.06 -7.19 11.30
N VAL A 192 12.92 -6.17 10.45
CA VAL A 192 14.02 -5.53 9.70
C VAL A 192 14.68 -4.39 10.50
N LYS A 193 13.93 -3.70 11.37
CA LYS A 193 14.40 -2.53 12.14
C LYS A 193 15.08 -1.47 11.24
N PRO A 194 14.36 -0.96 10.22
CA PRO A 194 14.86 0.10 9.35
C PRO A 194 15.12 1.38 10.16
N VAL A 195 15.94 2.28 9.60
CA VAL A 195 16.04 3.66 10.09
C VAL A 195 14.71 4.37 9.84
N LEU A 196 14.07 4.85 10.90
CA LEU A 196 12.77 5.51 10.84
C LEU A 196 12.95 7.01 10.61
N ILE A 197 12.53 7.50 9.45
CA ILE A 197 12.62 8.91 9.07
C ILE A 197 11.21 9.48 9.01
N GLY A 198 10.84 10.31 9.99
CA GLY A 198 9.56 11.00 10.02
C GLY A 198 9.64 12.33 9.28
N VAL A 199 8.83 12.49 8.24
CA VAL A 199 8.73 13.75 7.48
C VAL A 199 7.54 14.54 7.97
N ASP A 200 7.78 15.73 8.51
CA ASP A 200 6.73 16.61 9.00
C ASP A 200 5.78 15.86 9.96
N GLY A 201 4.47 15.90 9.74
CA GLY A 201 3.48 15.14 10.53
C GLY A 201 3.64 13.60 10.50
N GLY A 202 4.52 13.06 9.66
CA GLY A 202 4.89 11.64 9.65
C GLY A 202 5.69 11.22 10.90
N ALA A 203 6.38 12.15 11.56
CA ALA A 203 6.99 11.91 12.86
C ALA A 203 5.93 11.60 13.94
N ASP A 204 4.82 12.34 13.93
CA ASP A 204 3.69 12.07 14.81
C ASP A 204 3.01 10.74 14.48
N ALA A 205 2.90 10.40 13.20
CA ALA A 205 2.35 9.12 12.76
C ALA A 205 3.11 7.92 13.35
N LEU A 206 4.45 7.97 13.35
CA LEU A 206 5.30 6.95 13.96
C LEU A 206 5.05 6.84 15.47
N ILE A 207 4.99 7.98 16.17
CA ILE A 207 4.78 8.01 17.62
C ILE A 207 3.40 7.48 18.02
N ASP A 208 2.37 7.82 17.25
CA ASP A 208 0.99 7.36 17.50
C ASP A 208 0.86 5.84 17.47
N ILE A 209 1.73 5.15 16.73
CA ILE A 209 1.76 3.68 16.66
C ILE A 209 2.84 3.05 17.57
N GLY A 210 3.46 3.85 18.44
CA GLY A 210 4.45 3.40 19.42
C GLY A 210 5.86 3.20 18.86
N LEU A 211 6.18 3.82 17.72
CA LEU A 211 7.53 3.84 17.15
C LEU A 211 8.18 5.20 17.40
N THR A 212 9.48 5.20 17.68
CA THR A 212 10.25 6.45 17.83
C THR A 212 11.03 6.70 16.55
N PRO A 213 10.84 7.83 15.86
CA PRO A 213 11.67 8.20 14.72
C PRO A 213 13.15 8.27 15.11
N ASP A 214 14.03 7.83 14.21
CA ASP A 214 15.47 8.07 14.33
C ASP A 214 15.82 9.48 13.84
N ILE A 215 15.17 9.93 12.75
CA ILE A 215 15.35 11.26 12.16
C ILE A 215 13.97 11.91 11.96
N ILE A 216 13.88 13.23 12.20
CA ILE A 216 12.73 14.07 11.84
C ILE A 216 13.20 15.12 10.82
N ILE A 217 12.52 15.21 9.67
CA ILE A 217 12.84 16.15 8.58
C ILE A 217 11.61 16.97 8.25
N GLY A 218 11.72 18.29 8.14
CA GLY A 218 10.55 19.12 7.87
C GLY A 218 10.74 20.62 8.04
N ASP A 219 9.69 21.38 7.77
CA ASP A 219 9.63 22.81 8.10
C ASP A 219 9.36 23.05 9.60
N MET A 220 9.01 21.98 10.32
CA MET A 220 8.64 21.93 11.72
C MET A 220 7.32 22.64 12.04
N ASP A 221 6.48 23.02 11.09
CA ASP A 221 5.19 23.68 11.39
C ASP A 221 4.11 22.66 11.79
N SER A 222 4.14 21.49 11.17
CA SER A 222 3.14 20.43 11.37
C SER A 222 3.55 19.32 12.35
N VAL A 223 4.77 19.41 12.89
CA VAL A 223 5.32 18.45 13.87
C VAL A 223 4.87 18.84 15.28
N SER A 224 4.37 17.88 16.07
CA SER A 224 4.00 18.16 17.47
C SER A 224 5.21 18.32 18.39
N ASP A 225 5.03 19.03 19.51
CA ASP A 225 6.07 19.15 20.54
C ASP A 225 6.46 17.79 21.14
N ARG A 226 5.52 16.84 21.19
CA ARG A 226 5.80 15.47 21.64
C ARG A 226 6.74 14.77 20.67
N ALA A 227 6.55 14.97 19.37
CA ALA A 227 7.44 14.41 18.35
C ALA A 227 8.82 15.06 18.38
N LEU A 228 8.91 16.39 18.47
CA LEU A 228 10.21 17.07 18.56
C LEU A 228 11.02 16.68 19.81
N LYS A 229 10.34 16.31 20.91
CA LYS A 229 10.99 15.89 22.17
C LYS A 229 11.24 14.38 22.26
N CYS A 230 10.99 13.61 21.20
CA CYS A 230 11.12 12.14 21.27
C CYS A 230 12.58 11.64 21.23
N GLY A 231 13.55 12.55 21.01
CA GLY A 231 14.98 12.22 20.98
C GLY A 231 15.53 11.90 19.58
N ALA A 232 14.71 12.05 18.54
CA ALA A 232 15.14 11.90 17.15
C ALA A 232 16.16 12.99 16.77
N GLU A 233 17.00 12.70 15.79
CA GLU A 233 17.85 13.69 15.14
C GLU A 233 17.01 14.60 14.24
N ILE A 234 17.05 15.92 14.49
CA ILE A 234 16.19 16.89 13.81
C ILE A 234 16.95 17.56 12.66
N ILE A 235 16.34 17.59 11.48
CA ILE A 235 16.81 18.32 10.31
C ILE A 235 15.72 19.30 9.89
N VAL A 236 15.99 20.58 10.08
CA VAL A 236 15.10 21.67 9.64
C VAL A 236 15.34 21.93 8.17
N HIS A 237 14.29 21.78 7.38
CA HIS A 237 14.25 22.18 6.00
C HIS A 237 14.05 23.71 5.93
N ALA A 238 15.06 24.41 5.42
CA ALA A 238 15.02 25.84 5.16
C ALA A 238 14.37 26.13 3.81
N TYR A 239 13.70 27.28 3.70
CA TYR A 239 13.25 27.80 2.41
C TYR A 239 14.44 28.06 1.48
N SER A 240 14.15 28.15 0.17
CA SER A 240 15.14 28.44 -0.87
C SER A 240 15.86 29.78 -0.72
N ASP A 241 15.31 30.71 0.08
CA ASP A 241 15.94 31.98 0.44
C ASP A 241 16.82 31.89 1.71
N GLY A 242 17.00 30.69 2.25
CA GLY A 242 17.83 30.40 3.43
C GLY A 242 17.14 30.62 4.77
N ARG A 243 15.90 31.11 4.80
CA ARG A 243 15.15 31.26 6.06
C ARG A 243 14.69 29.89 6.57
N ALA A 244 14.87 29.65 7.87
CA ALA A 244 14.45 28.43 8.53
C ALA A 244 13.61 28.73 9.79
N PRO A 245 12.32 29.10 9.67
CA PRO A 245 11.47 29.39 10.84
C PRO A 245 11.36 28.22 11.82
N GLY A 246 11.40 26.99 11.30
CA GLY A 246 11.47 25.78 12.11
C GLY A 246 12.67 25.74 13.06
N LEU A 247 13.80 26.37 12.70
CA LEU A 247 14.98 26.45 13.56
C LEU A 247 14.72 27.30 14.79
N GLU A 248 14.06 28.45 14.65
CA GLU A 248 13.68 29.28 15.81
C GLU A 248 12.76 28.53 16.77
N ARG A 249 11.84 27.70 16.23
CA ARG A 249 10.96 26.87 17.04
C ARG A 249 11.77 25.83 17.83
N VAL A 250 12.67 25.11 17.16
CA VAL A 250 13.55 24.10 17.78
C VAL A 250 14.43 24.72 18.87
N ASP A 251 15.04 25.88 18.58
CA ASP A 251 15.91 26.60 19.53
C ASP A 251 15.15 27.05 20.78
N LYS A 252 13.93 27.60 20.61
CA LYS A 252 13.05 27.99 21.74
C LYS A 252 12.67 26.81 22.64
N MET A 253 12.71 25.59 22.11
CA MET A 253 12.45 24.36 22.85
C MET A 253 13.72 23.77 23.51
N GLY A 254 14.89 24.38 23.28
CA GLY A 254 16.18 23.90 23.80
C GLY A 254 16.68 22.63 23.10
N LEU A 255 16.23 22.40 21.86
CA LEU A 255 16.60 21.26 21.03
C LEU A 255 17.71 21.65 20.04
N SER A 256 18.39 20.66 19.47
CA SER A 256 19.42 20.87 18.45
C SER A 256 18.92 20.33 17.11
N ALA A 257 19.12 21.08 16.04
CA ALA A 257 18.84 20.63 14.68
C ALA A 257 19.96 20.99 13.71
N ALA A 258 20.13 20.15 12.68
CA ALA A 258 20.83 20.54 11.47
C ALA A 258 19.89 21.34 10.55
N VAL A 259 20.45 22.17 9.69
CA VAL A 259 19.68 22.92 8.69
C VAL A 259 20.03 22.39 7.30
N CYS A 260 19.00 22.13 6.48
CA CYS A 260 19.14 21.71 5.10
C CYS A 260 18.45 22.73 4.19
N SER A 261 19.20 23.32 3.26
CA SER A 261 18.72 24.37 2.35
C SER A 261 18.75 23.89 0.89
N VAL A 262 18.18 22.71 0.65
CA VAL A 262 18.08 22.07 -0.67
C VAL A 262 16.69 22.36 -1.25
N PRO A 263 16.57 22.74 -2.53
CA PRO A 263 15.26 22.96 -3.13
C PRO A 263 14.45 21.64 -3.21
N GLY A 264 13.16 21.68 -2.94
CA GLY A 264 12.29 20.49 -2.99
C GLY A 264 11.26 20.50 -1.86
N THR A 265 10.57 19.37 -1.67
CA THR A 265 9.74 19.16 -0.48
C THR A 265 10.56 18.52 0.65
N SER A 266 10.06 18.57 1.88
CA SER A 266 10.68 17.85 3.01
C SER A 266 10.78 16.33 2.75
N GLU A 267 9.82 15.78 1.99
CA GLU A 267 9.82 14.39 1.53
C GLU A 267 10.99 14.11 0.57
N ASP A 268 11.21 14.98 -0.42
CA ASP A 268 12.32 14.85 -1.37
C ASP A 268 13.67 14.84 -0.65
N ILE A 269 13.83 15.70 0.36
CA ILE A 269 15.06 15.77 1.17
C ILE A 269 15.26 14.49 1.97
N ALA A 270 14.20 13.91 2.53
CA ALA A 270 14.29 12.67 3.29
C ALA A 270 14.74 11.49 2.42
N LEU A 271 14.19 11.39 1.20
CA LEU A 271 14.59 10.38 0.22
C LEU A 271 16.05 10.58 -0.22
N LEU A 272 16.44 11.82 -0.53
CA LEU A 272 17.80 12.13 -0.95
C LEU A 272 18.82 11.86 0.17
N LEU A 273 18.49 12.24 1.40
CA LEU A 273 19.36 11.99 2.56
C LEU A 273 19.57 10.50 2.78
N ALA A 274 18.50 9.69 2.75
CA ALA A 274 18.62 8.25 2.92
C ALA A 274 19.49 7.63 1.82
N TYR A 275 19.34 8.09 0.58
CA TYR A 275 20.13 7.64 -0.56
C TYR A 275 21.62 8.00 -0.41
N GLU A 276 21.94 9.27 -0.20
CA GLU A 276 23.33 9.76 -0.10
C GLU A 276 24.07 9.22 1.12
N LYS A 277 23.34 8.88 2.20
CA LYS A 277 23.92 8.22 3.39
C LYS A 277 24.00 6.70 3.25
N GLY A 278 23.74 6.16 2.05
CA GLY A 278 24.02 4.78 1.68
C GLY A 278 22.97 3.77 2.15
N ALA A 279 21.70 4.17 2.26
CA ALA A 279 20.63 3.21 2.54
C ALA A 279 20.63 2.09 1.49
N GLU A 280 20.64 0.84 1.96
CA GLU A 280 20.51 -0.33 1.07
C GLU A 280 19.11 -0.37 0.43
N MET A 281 18.12 0.15 1.16
CA MET A 281 16.73 0.22 0.75
C MET A 281 16.06 1.47 1.28
N ILE A 282 15.18 2.07 0.48
CA ILE A 282 14.32 3.17 0.93
C ILE A 282 12.87 2.76 0.68
N VAL A 283 12.10 2.63 1.76
CA VAL A 283 10.66 2.40 1.74
C VAL A 283 9.97 3.71 2.10
N ALA A 284 9.03 4.16 1.29
CA ALA A 284 8.28 5.39 1.53
C ALA A 284 6.81 5.08 1.82
N VAL A 285 6.24 5.70 2.86
CA VAL A 285 4.86 5.47 3.34
C VAL A 285 4.12 6.79 3.44
N GLY A 286 2.88 6.81 2.96
CA GLY A 286 2.03 8.00 2.99
C GLY A 286 2.53 9.13 2.09
N THR A 287 3.36 8.83 1.09
CA THR A 287 3.67 9.76 -0.01
C THR A 287 2.47 9.89 -0.94
N HIS A 288 2.56 10.69 -2.00
CA HIS A 288 1.47 10.92 -2.95
C HIS A 288 0.95 9.66 -3.71
N SER A 289 1.42 8.45 -3.37
CA SER A 289 0.91 7.15 -3.83
C SER A 289 0.94 6.12 -2.68
N HIS A 290 -0.22 5.57 -2.29
CA HIS A 290 -0.32 4.57 -1.21
C HIS A 290 0.35 3.25 -1.58
N LEU A 291 0.93 2.57 -0.58
CA LEU A 291 1.53 1.25 -0.78
C LEU A 291 0.48 0.24 -1.27
N VAL A 292 -0.74 0.30 -0.70
CA VAL A 292 -1.87 -0.52 -1.14
C VAL A 292 -2.24 -0.21 -2.60
N ASP A 293 -2.41 1.06 -2.96
CA ASP A 293 -2.72 1.46 -4.35
C ASP A 293 -1.64 1.01 -5.35
N PHE A 294 -0.38 1.00 -4.95
CA PHE A 294 0.74 0.53 -5.76
C PHE A 294 0.65 -0.97 -6.02
N LEU A 295 0.43 -1.74 -4.95
CA LEU A 295 0.31 -3.20 -4.94
C LEU A 295 -0.96 -3.65 -5.68
N ASP A 296 -2.08 -2.96 -5.48
CA ASP A 296 -3.37 -3.19 -6.13
C ASP A 296 -3.30 -2.89 -7.64
N LYS A 297 -2.62 -1.82 -8.05
CA LYS A 297 -2.52 -1.41 -9.47
C LYS A 297 -1.43 -2.18 -10.24
N GLY A 298 -0.71 -3.09 -9.59
CA GLY A 298 0.37 -3.88 -10.21
C GLY A 298 1.46 -3.03 -10.86
N ARG A 299 1.71 -1.82 -10.31
CA ARG A 299 2.75 -0.92 -10.81
C ARG A 299 4.12 -1.50 -10.43
N LYS A 300 5.17 -1.13 -11.17
CA LYS A 300 6.54 -1.61 -10.88
C LYS A 300 7.30 -0.69 -9.92
N GLY A 301 7.02 0.60 -9.90
CA GLY A 301 7.52 1.56 -8.89
C GLY A 301 6.61 2.79 -8.79
N MET A 302 7.08 3.83 -8.07
CA MET A 302 6.46 5.17 -8.15
C MET A 302 6.56 5.72 -9.58
N SER A 303 5.51 6.41 -10.04
CA SER A 303 5.33 6.89 -11.41
C SER A 303 4.78 8.29 -11.45
#